data_AF-A0A951KKL7-F1
#
_entry.id   AF-A0A951KKL7-F1
#
_cell.length_a   1.000
_cell.length_b   1.000
_cell.length_c   1.000
_cell.angle_alpha   90.00
_cell.angle_beta   90.00
_cell.angle_gamma   90.00
#
_symmetry.space_group_name_H-M   'P 1'
#
loop_
_entity.id
_entity.type
_entity.pdbx_description
1 polymer ?
#
loop_
_entity_poly.entity_id
_entity_poly.type
_entity_poly.pdbx_seq_one_letter_code
_entity_poly.pdbx_strand_id
1 'polypeptide(L)'
;MRVLETRVYRGPNPYGYRPVIRFKLDLGPLEDYPSSKLGTFSDQLLELIPTLHEHGCSYGEPGGFVRRLREGTWLGHIAEHIALELQCLAGTPVTYGKTRGAGEEHGVYYVVYSYIEERVGLLSARLALRL
;
A
#
# COMPACT_ATOMS: atom_id res chain seq x y z
N MET A 1 0.19 11.80 -7.83
CA MET A 1 0.19 11.65 -6.36
C MET A 1 1.43 12.28 -5.74
N ARG A 2 1.34 12.74 -4.48
CA ARG A 2 2.41 13.41 -3.73
C ARG A 2 2.39 12.96 -2.27
N VAL A 3 3.58 12.64 -1.73
CA VAL A 3 3.74 12.38 -0.29
C VAL A 3 3.77 13.72 0.45
N LEU A 4 2.79 13.96 1.31
CA LEU A 4 2.69 15.16 2.15
C LEU A 4 3.46 15.00 3.46
N GLU A 5 3.44 13.80 4.04
CA GLU A 5 4.12 13.49 5.30
C GLU A 5 4.62 12.05 5.26
N THR A 6 5.81 11.82 5.83
CA THR A 6 6.30 10.48 6.20
C THR A 6 6.51 10.46 7.70
N ARG A 7 5.93 9.46 8.37
CA ARG A 7 6.11 9.27 9.81
C ARG A 7 6.44 7.82 10.12
N VAL A 8 7.51 7.63 10.88
CA VAL A 8 7.96 6.31 11.35
C VAL A 8 7.63 6.17 12.82
N TYR A 9 6.90 5.10 13.16
CA TYR A 9 6.61 4.72 14.54
C TYR A 9 7.46 3.50 14.90
N ARG A 10 8.29 3.63 15.94
CA ARG A 10 9.24 2.58 16.39
C ARG A 10 8.72 1.73 17.55
N GLY A 11 7.57 2.11 18.11
CA GLY A 11 6.93 1.42 19.23
C GLY A 11 5.41 1.63 19.20
N PRO A 12 4.72 1.46 20.34
CA PRO A 12 3.27 1.63 20.42
C PRO A 12 2.80 2.95 19.83
N ASN A 13 1.77 2.87 18.98
CA ASN A 13 1.28 3.97 18.17
C ASN A 13 -0.23 3.81 17.90
N PRO A 14 -0.89 4.81 17.28
CA PRO A 14 -2.33 4.77 17.03
C PRO A 14 -2.82 3.61 16.15
N TYR A 15 -1.93 2.91 15.44
CA TYR A 15 -2.25 1.79 14.57
C TYR A 15 -1.97 0.43 15.23
N GLY A 16 -1.40 0.43 16.44
CA GLY A 16 -1.15 -0.77 17.24
C GLY A 16 0.19 -0.74 17.96
N TYR A 17 0.56 -1.87 18.56
CA TYR A 17 1.80 -2.02 19.33
C TYR A 17 3.06 -2.28 18.48
N ARG A 18 2.89 -2.60 17.19
CA ARG A 18 3.97 -2.92 16.25
C ARG A 18 4.55 -1.67 15.59
N PRO A 19 5.83 -1.68 15.18
CA PRO A 19 6.40 -0.62 14.37
C PRO A 19 5.68 -0.49 13.02
N VAL A 20 5.38 0.74 12.62
CA VAL A 20 4.73 1.04 11.34
C VAL A 20 5.29 2.30 10.70
N ILE A 21 5.25 2.36 9.37
CA ILE A 21 5.46 3.58 8.60
C ILE A 21 4.09 4.07 8.14
N ARG A 22 3.88 5.38 8.23
CA ARG A 22 2.70 6.06 7.70
C ARG A 22 3.11 7.12 6.69
N PHE A 23 2.48 7.09 5.52
CA PHE A 23 2.47 8.24 4.61
C PHE A 23 1.12 8.94 4.68
N LYS A 24 1.14 10.28 4.69
CA LYS A 24 -0.01 11.09 4.25
C LYS A 24 0.17 11.32 2.76
N LEU A 25 -0.67 10.70 1.94
CA LEU A 25 -0.55 10.67 0.48
C LEU A 25 -1.72 11.42 -0.14
N ASP A 26 -1.41 12.41 -0.98
CA ASP A 26 -2.36 13.15 -1.81
C ASP A 26 -2.38 12.51 -3.21
N LEU A 27 -3.50 11.89 -3.60
CA LEU A 27 -3.63 11.24 -4.89
C LEU A 27 -3.73 12.25 -6.04
N GLY A 28 -4.19 13.47 -5.76
CA GLY A 28 -4.50 14.49 -6.75
C GLY A 28 -5.52 13.97 -7.78
N PRO A 29 -5.29 14.17 -9.10
CA PRO A 29 -6.21 13.70 -10.13
C PRO A 29 -6.48 12.19 -10.11
N LEU A 30 -5.59 11.39 -9.54
CA LEU A 30 -5.72 9.92 -9.50
C LEU A 30 -6.82 9.45 -8.55
N GLU A 31 -7.39 10.34 -7.74
CA GLU A 31 -8.56 10.03 -6.91
C GLU A 31 -9.76 9.56 -7.76
N ASP A 32 -9.94 10.13 -8.95
CA ASP A 32 -11.05 9.79 -9.84
C ASP A 32 -10.80 8.51 -10.69
N TYR A 33 -9.61 7.92 -10.56
CA TYR A 33 -9.12 6.79 -11.33
C TYR A 33 -8.73 5.61 -10.42
N PRO A 34 -9.73 4.90 -9.83
CA PRO A 34 -9.46 3.61 -9.19
C PRO A 34 -8.90 2.61 -10.21
N SER A 35 -8.27 1.54 -9.73
CA SER A 35 -7.62 0.51 -10.56
C SER A 35 -8.48 -0.05 -11.70
N SER A 36 -9.80 -0.15 -11.51
CA SER A 36 -10.74 -0.61 -12.53
C SER A 36 -10.90 0.36 -13.72
N LYS A 37 -10.51 1.63 -13.58
CA LYS A 37 -10.46 2.63 -14.66
C LYS A 37 -9.09 2.77 -15.29
N LEU A 38 -8.08 2.05 -14.81
CA LEU A 38 -6.68 2.17 -15.26
C LEU A 38 -6.31 1.16 -16.36
N GLY A 39 -7.29 0.68 -17.13
CA GLY A 39 -7.05 -0.24 -18.26
C GLY A 39 -6.27 -1.49 -17.84
N THR A 40 -5.13 -1.73 -18.48
CA THR A 40 -4.26 -2.90 -18.26
C THR A 40 -3.36 -2.78 -17.02
N PHE A 41 -3.47 -1.71 -16.23
CA PHE A 41 -2.63 -1.46 -15.06
C PHE A 41 -2.57 -2.65 -14.10
N SER A 42 -3.72 -3.22 -13.74
CA SER A 42 -3.80 -4.34 -12.81
C SER A 42 -3.10 -5.59 -13.34
N ASP A 43 -3.21 -5.86 -14.65
CA ASP A 43 -2.54 -6.98 -15.30
C ASP A 43 -1.02 -6.80 -15.29
N GLN A 44 -0.55 -5.61 -15.72
CA GLN A 44 0.87 -5.28 -15.75
C GLN A 44 1.51 -5.31 -14.35
N LEU A 45 0.79 -4.86 -13.32
CA LEU A 45 1.24 -4.95 -11.94
C LEU A 45 1.43 -6.40 -11.48
N LEU A 46 0.46 -7.27 -11.81
CA LEU A 46 0.48 -8.67 -11.43
C LEU A 46 1.49 -9.49 -12.22
N GLU A 47 1.81 -9.09 -13.45
CA GLU A 47 2.93 -9.64 -14.22
C GLU A 47 4.28 -9.21 -13.63
N LEU A 48 4.39 -7.96 -13.17
CA LEU A 48 5.62 -7.42 -12.58
C LEU A 48 5.92 -8.01 -11.20
N ILE A 49 4.89 -8.22 -10.37
CA ILE A 49 5.02 -8.78 -9.01
C ILE A 49 4.04 -9.95 -8.85
N PRO A 50 4.35 -11.15 -9.40
CA PRO A 50 3.44 -12.29 -9.41
C PRO A 50 2.98 -12.76 -8.03
N THR A 51 3.80 -12.57 -7.01
CA THR A 51 3.51 -12.95 -5.61
C THR A 51 2.37 -12.13 -4.98
N LEU A 52 1.97 -11.00 -5.57
CA LEU A 52 0.76 -10.27 -5.16
C LEU A 52 -0.52 -11.10 -5.31
N HIS A 53 -0.50 -12.20 -6.07
CA HIS A 53 -1.61 -13.16 -6.12
C HIS A 53 -1.89 -13.81 -4.76
N GLU A 54 -0.89 -13.91 -3.87
CA GLU A 54 -1.07 -14.50 -2.54
C GLU A 54 -1.66 -13.51 -1.51
N HIS A 55 -1.75 -12.22 -1.86
CA HIS A 55 -2.23 -11.20 -0.94
C HIS A 55 -3.74 -11.31 -0.71
N GLY A 56 -4.15 -11.47 0.56
CA GLY A 56 -5.57 -11.62 0.90
C GLY A 56 -6.38 -10.34 1.07
N CYS A 57 -5.73 -9.19 1.28
CA CYS A 57 -6.40 -7.90 1.51
C CYS A 57 -7.54 -8.02 2.56
N SER A 58 -8.72 -7.45 2.30
CA SER A 58 -9.89 -7.52 3.18
C SER A 58 -10.58 -8.89 3.20
N TYR A 59 -10.31 -9.76 2.22
CA TYR A 59 -10.95 -11.08 2.12
C TYR A 59 -10.24 -12.14 2.95
N GLY A 60 -8.97 -11.94 3.27
CA GLY A 60 -8.20 -12.83 4.14
C GLY A 60 -7.81 -14.17 3.50
N GLU A 61 -8.00 -14.32 2.19
CA GLU A 61 -7.68 -15.52 1.41
C GLU A 61 -6.82 -15.17 0.18
N PRO A 62 -5.93 -16.07 -0.30
CA PRO A 62 -5.15 -15.83 -1.51
C PRO A 62 -6.02 -15.36 -2.69
N GLY A 63 -5.54 -14.39 -3.44
CA GLY A 63 -6.27 -13.74 -4.54
C GLY A 63 -7.20 -12.61 -4.11
N GLY A 64 -7.39 -12.38 -2.80
CA GLY A 64 -8.25 -11.31 -2.29
C GLY A 64 -7.85 -9.91 -2.75
N PHE A 65 -6.55 -9.62 -2.86
CA PHE A 65 -6.05 -8.36 -3.41
C PHE A 65 -6.29 -8.26 -4.92
N VAL A 66 -6.07 -9.35 -5.67
CA VAL A 66 -6.36 -9.41 -7.12
C VAL A 66 -7.83 -9.09 -7.37
N ARG A 67 -8.73 -9.68 -6.58
CA ARG A 67 -10.16 -9.36 -6.62
C ARG A 67 -10.41 -7.87 -6.39
N ARG A 68 -9.79 -7.26 -5.37
CA ARG A 68 -9.91 -5.80 -5.12
C ARG A 68 -9.40 -4.95 -6.28
N LEU A 69 -8.30 -5.34 -6.93
CA LEU A 69 -7.78 -4.64 -8.10
C LEU A 69 -8.81 -4.63 -9.25
N ARG A 70 -9.54 -5.73 -9.45
CA ARG A 70 -10.59 -5.82 -10.48
C ARG A 70 -11.86 -5.05 -10.13
N GLU A 71 -12.29 -5.12 -8.87
CA GLU A 71 -13.44 -4.34 -8.39
C GLU A 71 -13.17 -2.82 -8.47
N GLY A 72 -11.92 -2.41 -8.27
CA GLY A 72 -11.50 -1.03 -8.25
C GLY A 72 -11.04 -0.63 -6.85
N THR A 73 -9.78 -0.21 -6.75
CA THR A 73 -9.22 0.33 -5.52
C THR A 73 -8.25 1.48 -5.81
N TRP A 74 -7.98 2.29 -4.81
CA TRP A 74 -7.18 3.50 -4.95
C TRP A 74 -5.68 3.21 -4.89
N LEU A 75 -4.89 4.01 -5.61
CA LEU A 75 -3.44 3.83 -5.69
C LEU A 75 -2.74 3.86 -4.33
N GLY A 76 -3.27 4.57 -3.33
CA GLY A 76 -2.72 4.53 -1.97
C GLY A 76 -2.77 3.13 -1.35
N HIS A 77 -3.85 2.39 -1.58
CA HIS A 77 -4.02 1.02 -1.10
C HIS A 77 -3.22 0.02 -1.94
N ILE A 78 -3.05 0.29 -3.23
CA ILE A 78 -2.17 -0.51 -4.09
C ILE A 78 -0.71 -0.36 -3.62
N ALA A 79 -0.28 0.88 -3.37
CA ALA A 79 1.07 1.18 -2.86
C ALA A 79 1.35 0.51 -1.51
N GLU A 80 0.35 0.39 -0.63
CA GLU A 80 0.45 -0.38 0.61
C GLU A 80 0.81 -1.84 0.35
N HIS A 81 0.07 -2.52 -0.52
CA HIS A 81 0.32 -3.92 -0.84
C HIS A 81 1.66 -4.13 -1.54
N ILE A 82 2.05 -3.24 -2.46
CA ILE A 82 3.37 -3.29 -3.08
C ILE A 82 4.47 -3.08 -2.04
N ALA A 83 4.32 -2.13 -1.10
CA ALA A 83 5.31 -1.88 -0.06
C ALA A 83 5.47 -3.05 0.91
N LEU A 84 4.38 -3.75 1.22
CA LEU A 84 4.41 -5.00 2.00
C LEU A 84 5.14 -6.10 1.23
N GLU A 85 4.78 -6.30 -0.04
CA GLU A 85 5.36 -7.38 -0.84
C GLU A 85 6.84 -7.19 -1.10
N LEU A 86 7.26 -5.96 -1.42
CA LEU A 86 8.68 -5.65 -1.62
C LEU A 86 9.51 -5.90 -0.35
N GLN A 87 8.94 -5.67 0.84
CA GLN A 87 9.61 -6.05 2.09
C GLN A 87 9.72 -7.57 2.24
N CYS A 88 8.68 -8.32 1.89
CA CYS A 88 8.70 -9.79 1.91
C CYS A 88 9.75 -10.36 0.94
N LEU A 89 9.77 -9.85 -0.31
CA LEU A 89 10.77 -10.23 -1.32
C LEU A 89 12.20 -9.88 -0.90
N ALA A 90 12.37 -8.81 -0.10
CA ALA A 90 13.66 -8.44 0.48
C ALA A 90 14.04 -9.27 1.73
N GLY A 91 13.24 -10.27 2.11
CA GLY A 91 13.52 -11.17 3.23
C GLY A 91 13.01 -10.69 4.60
N THR A 92 12.19 -9.65 4.65
CA THR A 92 11.58 -9.12 5.89
C THR A 92 10.07 -9.35 5.90
N PRO A 93 9.58 -10.48 6.45
CA PRO A 93 8.18 -10.85 6.34
C PRO A 93 7.28 -9.91 7.16
N VAL A 94 6.36 -9.22 6.46
CA VAL A 94 5.39 -8.29 7.05
C VAL A 94 4.04 -8.43 6.39
N THR A 95 2.96 -8.25 7.14
CA THR A 95 1.59 -8.51 6.64
C THR A 95 0.59 -7.43 7.00
N TYR A 96 0.91 -6.53 7.92
CA TYR A 96 -0.04 -5.54 8.38
C TYR A 96 -0.01 -4.28 7.51
N GLY A 97 -1.13 -3.98 6.87
CA GLY A 97 -1.37 -2.75 6.12
C GLY A 97 -2.74 -2.16 6.44
N LYS A 98 -2.87 -0.84 6.33
CA LYS A 98 -4.15 -0.14 6.40
C LYS A 98 -4.10 1.21 5.69
N THR A 99 -4.97 1.36 4.68
CA THR A 99 -5.16 2.63 3.96
C THR A 99 -6.53 3.21 4.30
N ARG A 100 -6.56 4.47 4.76
CA ARG A 100 -7.79 5.18 5.16
C ARG A 100 -7.70 6.65 4.78
N GLY A 101 -8.85 7.29 4.52
CA GLY A 101 -8.90 8.74 4.30
C GLY A 101 -8.28 9.51 5.48
N ALA A 102 -7.59 10.60 5.18
CA ALA A 102 -6.81 11.36 6.16
C ALA A 102 -7.60 12.42 6.94
N GLY A 103 -8.91 12.52 6.71
CA GLY A 103 -9.80 13.51 7.32
C GLY A 103 -10.64 14.22 6.27
N GLU A 104 -10.68 15.55 6.33
CA GLU A 104 -11.57 16.39 5.53
C GLU A 104 -11.09 16.62 4.08
N GLU A 105 -9.80 16.47 3.81
CA GLU A 105 -9.22 16.68 2.47
C GLU A 105 -9.57 15.49 1.54
N HIS A 106 -10.35 15.76 0.48
CA HIS A 106 -10.69 14.79 -0.55
C HIS A 106 -9.43 14.29 -1.28
N GLY A 107 -9.34 12.98 -1.55
CA GLY A 107 -8.19 12.38 -2.23
C GLY A 107 -6.92 12.24 -1.39
N VAL A 108 -6.99 12.53 -0.09
CA VAL A 108 -5.84 12.42 0.83
C VAL A 108 -6.02 11.25 1.78
N TYR A 109 -5.00 10.38 1.85
CA TYR A 109 -5.04 9.12 2.59
C TYR A 109 -3.86 8.97 3.54
N TYR A 110 -4.11 8.34 4.67
CA TYR A 110 -3.07 7.67 5.44
C TYR A 110 -2.87 6.27 4.89
N VAL A 111 -1.67 6.01 4.38
CA VAL A 111 -1.19 4.68 3.98
C VAL A 111 -0.26 4.19 5.07
N VAL A 112 -0.66 3.13 5.77
CA VAL A 112 0.07 2.59 6.93
C VAL A 112 0.45 1.15 6.66
N TYR A 113 1.70 0.78 6.98
CA TYR A 113 2.14 -0.60 6.89
C TYR A 113 3.22 -0.91 7.93
N SER A 114 3.28 -2.15 8.38
CA SER A 114 4.32 -2.62 9.31
C SER A 114 5.67 -2.77 8.62
N TYR A 115 6.73 -2.66 9.40
CA TYR A 115 8.09 -2.98 9.00
C TYR A 115 8.81 -3.78 10.09
N ILE A 116 9.84 -4.52 9.70
CA ILE A 116 10.85 -5.08 10.61
C ILE A 116 12.10 -4.19 10.55
N GLU A 117 12.64 -4.00 9.35
CA GLU A 117 13.77 -3.11 9.10
C GLU A 117 13.32 -1.77 8.52
N GLU A 118 13.51 -0.69 9.27
CA GLU A 118 13.00 0.65 8.93
C GLU A 118 13.45 1.11 7.53
N ARG A 119 14.73 0.89 7.21
CA ARG A 119 15.28 1.25 5.90
C ARG A 119 14.63 0.49 4.76
N VAL A 120 14.38 -0.81 4.95
CA VAL A 120 13.71 -1.64 3.94
C VAL A 120 12.28 -1.15 3.76
N GLY A 121 11.54 -0.92 4.85
CA GLY A 121 10.18 -0.39 4.79
C GLY A 121 10.06 0.96 4.09
N LEU A 122 11.00 1.89 4.32
CA LEU A 122 11.01 3.20 3.66
C LEU A 122 11.35 3.10 2.15
N LEU A 123 12.32 2.25 1.79
CA LEU A 123 12.70 2.06 0.39
C LEU A 123 11.62 1.31 -0.40
N SER A 124 11.00 0.30 0.19
CA SER A 124 9.90 -0.47 -0.42
C SER A 124 8.74 0.44 -0.79
N ALA A 125 8.33 1.36 0.09
CA ALA A 125 7.25 2.27 -0.26
C ALA A 125 7.67 3.37 -1.26
N ARG A 126 8.91 3.85 -1.20
CA ARG A 126 9.40 4.78 -2.21
C ARG A 126 9.38 4.14 -3.60
N LEU A 127 9.69 2.84 -3.70
CA LEU A 127 9.58 2.10 -4.94
C LEU A 127 8.12 1.87 -5.32
N ALA A 128 7.26 1.50 -4.36
CA ALA A 128 5.83 1.31 -4.58
C ALA A 128 5.13 2.55 -5.16
N LEU A 129 5.55 3.75 -4.76
CA LEU A 129 4.99 5.01 -5.28
C LEU A 129 5.58 5.45 -6.64
N ARG A 130 6.62 4.76 -7.13
CA ARG A 130 7.27 5.04 -8.42
C ARG A 130 6.83 4.11 -9.54
N LEU A 131 6.41 2.89 -9.19
CA LEU A 131 5.81 1.92 -10.10
C LEU A 131 4.42 2.41 -10.55
#